data_AF-S9SBB2-F1
#
_entry.id   AF-S9SBB2-F1
#
_cell.length_a   1.000
_cell.length_b   1.000
_cell.length_c   1.000
_cell.angle_alpha   90.00
_cell.angle_beta   90.00
_cell.angle_gamma   90.00
#
_symmetry.space_group_name_H-M   'P 1'
#
loop_
_entity.id
_entity.type
_entity.pdbx_description
1 polymer ?
#
loop_
_entity_poly.entity_id
_entity_poly.type
_entity_poly.pdbx_seq_one_letter_code
_entity_poly.pdbx_strand_id
1 'polypeptide(L)'
;MTKTTDIRDQMREIIYSTPQASVLEEAHVERWMDRVLENEPDRALWHCIRLQGSGGSEVGPLSKSLRGEANNFTSAHQICAGKLCIIPPGKGDEHTRRGQVLEDLVRDVFETQMEAKGFKLERLTEERERDIENKENDKYFWMRSSLDEFYRVTYPDGKTTEKWVVDFKCPSPDMMAKYVSDCTKIMEQTEAETELGYVIPRGETRRACGWDKEPEFDDYIYQLHHYREDADIKGVEVDRTVLAVFDYMRASMTMFDVEYDPEVVAGIVEASEFYWNEFVLKGQVPPPEKKQVIDPEHIDDEIKEAAANFVKYKTVESQFKDKSATVRARIEDELAGVGSLGDNVLSLSGANVKSDIVPDEDLAYNRLLELGMSEEKIDQLRKPGNYDTTKVKKLWHELISEFGILEESVTNGDKPGVQSAMLNIRELREKVPQKKKGAFDEKKLRDTLLSFGEDANCFFKEELKTEQARGKNAERDLLKDQVLDRMEEIEDLLSRPEPAMDPSPIG
;
A
#
# COMPACT_ATOMS: atom_id res chain seq x y z
N MET A 1 -18.79 -21.94 -46.13
CA MET A 1 -17.61 -21.50 -45.36
C MET A 1 -17.92 -20.10 -44.86
N THR A 2 -18.47 -19.99 -43.66
CA THR A 2 -18.62 -18.72 -42.93
C THR A 2 -17.22 -18.14 -42.77
N LYS A 3 -16.98 -16.94 -43.30
CA LYS A 3 -15.74 -16.21 -42.98
C LYS A 3 -15.74 -16.02 -41.47
N THR A 4 -14.73 -16.53 -40.78
CA THR A 4 -14.46 -16.13 -39.40
C THR A 4 -14.29 -14.61 -39.43
N THR A 5 -15.28 -13.87 -38.95
CA THR A 5 -15.21 -12.41 -38.83
C THR A 5 -14.05 -12.10 -37.91
N ASP A 6 -13.16 -11.20 -38.33
CA ASP A 6 -12.04 -10.73 -37.51
C ASP A 6 -12.59 -10.26 -36.16
N ILE A 7 -11.96 -10.66 -35.05
CA ILE A 7 -12.38 -10.25 -33.70
C ILE A 7 -12.46 -8.72 -33.60
N ARG A 8 -11.59 -8.02 -34.33
CA ARG A 8 -11.59 -6.56 -34.41
C ARG A 8 -12.87 -6.00 -35.04
N ASP A 9 -13.39 -6.64 -36.08
CA ASP A 9 -14.64 -6.23 -36.72
C ASP A 9 -15.82 -6.43 -35.76
N GLN A 10 -15.82 -7.52 -34.98
CA GLN A 10 -16.84 -7.78 -33.95
C GLN A 10 -16.78 -6.76 -32.81
N MET A 11 -15.57 -6.43 -32.32
CA MET A 11 -15.38 -5.39 -31.31
C MET A 11 -15.93 -4.05 -31.82
N ARG A 12 -15.60 -3.66 -33.05
CA ARG A 12 -16.08 -2.43 -33.66
C ARG A 12 -17.60 -2.39 -33.78
N GLU A 13 -18.22 -3.49 -34.21
CA GLU A 13 -19.69 -3.62 -34.29
C GLU A 13 -20.36 -3.41 -32.92
N ILE A 14 -19.80 -4.01 -31.85
CA ILE A 14 -20.32 -3.85 -30.49
C ILE A 14 -20.10 -2.42 -29.97
N ILE A 15 -18.93 -1.83 -30.20
CA ILE A 15 -18.63 -0.46 -29.74
C ILE A 15 -19.57 0.55 -30.41
N TYR A 16 -19.79 0.42 -31.72
CA TYR A 16 -20.65 1.34 -32.47
C TYR A 16 -22.16 1.06 -32.33
N SER A 17 -22.54 0.01 -31.60
CA SER A 17 -23.93 -0.18 -31.15
C SER A 17 -24.21 0.42 -29.76
N THR A 18 -23.18 0.95 -29.08
CA THR A 18 -23.35 1.59 -27.77
C THR A 18 -24.17 2.90 -27.85
N PRO A 19 -24.89 3.28 -26.78
CA PRO A 19 -25.66 4.54 -26.76
C PRO A 19 -24.83 5.80 -27.04
N GLN A 20 -23.55 5.80 -26.65
CA GLN A 20 -22.62 6.91 -26.82
C GLN A 20 -21.83 6.86 -28.15
N ALA A 21 -22.12 5.91 -29.05
CA ALA A 21 -21.37 5.72 -30.29
C ALA A 21 -21.19 7.02 -31.12
N SER A 22 -22.19 7.90 -31.12
CA SER A 22 -22.16 9.17 -31.86
C SER A 22 -21.14 10.21 -31.36
N VAL A 23 -20.64 10.06 -30.12
CA VAL A 23 -19.68 10.96 -29.49
C VAL A 23 -18.29 10.34 -29.31
N LEU A 24 -18.09 9.09 -29.76
CA LEU A 24 -16.79 8.44 -29.72
C LEU A 24 -15.86 9.00 -30.81
N GLU A 25 -14.60 9.23 -30.46
CA GLU A 25 -13.57 9.54 -31.45
C GLU A 25 -12.94 8.25 -31.98
N GLU A 26 -12.93 8.06 -33.30
CA GLU A 26 -12.35 6.87 -33.97
C GLU A 26 -10.92 6.57 -33.48
N ALA A 27 -10.10 7.60 -33.28
CA ALA A 27 -8.73 7.44 -32.83
C ALA A 27 -8.65 6.89 -31.39
N HIS A 28 -9.61 7.21 -30.51
CA HIS A 28 -9.71 6.60 -29.17
C HIS A 28 -10.13 5.14 -29.26
N VAL A 29 -11.17 4.85 -30.06
CA VAL A 29 -11.67 3.48 -30.28
C VAL A 29 -10.57 2.54 -30.78
N GLU A 30 -9.82 2.93 -31.81
CA GLU A 30 -8.73 2.10 -32.35
C GLU A 30 -7.65 1.80 -31.32
N ARG A 31 -7.18 2.84 -30.60
CA ARG A 31 -6.16 2.66 -29.54
C ARG A 31 -6.68 1.79 -28.40
N TRP A 32 -7.95 1.96 -28.04
CA TRP A 32 -8.58 1.17 -26.99
C TRP A 32 -8.65 -0.31 -27.37
N MET A 33 -9.10 -0.62 -28.60
CA MET A 33 -9.17 -2.00 -29.10
C MET A 33 -7.79 -2.66 -29.15
N ASP A 34 -6.77 -1.95 -29.64
CA ASP A 34 -5.39 -2.45 -29.66
C ASP A 34 -4.91 -2.85 -28.26
N ARG A 35 -5.20 -2.01 -27.26
CA ARG A 35 -4.79 -2.25 -25.87
C ARG A 35 -5.57 -3.38 -25.21
N VAL A 36 -6.87 -3.52 -25.51
CA VAL A 36 -7.66 -4.65 -25.04
C VAL A 36 -7.12 -5.96 -25.60
N LEU A 37 -6.84 -6.02 -26.91
CA LEU A 37 -6.28 -7.21 -27.55
C LEU A 37 -4.87 -7.53 -27.07
N GLU A 38 -4.08 -6.52 -26.70
CA GLU A 38 -2.75 -6.71 -26.09
C GLU A 38 -2.84 -7.26 -24.65
N ASN A 39 -3.82 -6.79 -23.86
CA ASN A 39 -3.91 -7.07 -22.43
C ASN A 39 -4.71 -8.33 -22.11
N GLU A 40 -5.92 -8.46 -22.68
CA GLU A 40 -6.90 -9.51 -22.37
C GLU A 40 -7.67 -9.95 -23.64
N PRO A 41 -6.99 -10.58 -24.63
CA PRO A 41 -7.60 -10.93 -25.91
C PRO A 41 -8.81 -11.87 -25.78
N ASP A 42 -8.79 -12.79 -24.82
CA ASP A 42 -9.86 -13.77 -24.58
C ASP A 42 -11.14 -13.11 -24.03
N ARG A 43 -11.03 -11.90 -23.47
CA ARG A 43 -12.15 -11.13 -22.89
C ARG A 43 -12.49 -9.89 -23.72
N ALA A 44 -11.94 -9.75 -24.93
CA ALA A 44 -12.06 -8.53 -25.70
C ALA A 44 -13.53 -8.12 -25.98
N LEU A 45 -14.39 -9.09 -26.34
CA LEU A 45 -15.81 -8.82 -26.58
C LEU A 45 -16.56 -8.49 -25.29
N TRP A 46 -16.21 -9.12 -24.18
CA TRP A 46 -16.78 -8.81 -22.86
C TRP A 46 -16.50 -7.36 -22.46
N HIS A 47 -15.28 -6.86 -22.69
CA HIS A 47 -14.95 -5.45 -22.47
C HIS A 47 -15.77 -4.51 -23.35
N CYS A 48 -16.02 -4.88 -24.62
CA CYS A 48 -16.85 -4.07 -25.52
C CYS A 48 -18.31 -3.99 -25.03
N ILE A 49 -18.88 -5.11 -24.59
CA ILE A 49 -20.25 -5.16 -24.04
C ILE A 49 -20.38 -4.26 -22.80
N ARG A 50 -19.35 -4.23 -21.94
CA ARG A 50 -19.32 -3.36 -20.76
C ARG A 50 -19.29 -1.86 -21.07
N LEU A 51 -19.02 -1.45 -22.30
CA LEU A 51 -19.10 -0.04 -22.68
C LEU A 51 -20.55 0.46 -22.76
N GLN A 52 -21.54 -0.44 -22.86
CA GLN A 52 -22.95 -0.06 -23.05
C GLN A 52 -23.62 0.52 -21.79
N GLY A 53 -22.97 0.43 -20.63
CA GLY A 53 -23.55 0.88 -19.37
C GLY A 53 -22.56 0.85 -18.20
N SER A 54 -23.03 1.26 -17.02
CA SER A 54 -22.32 1.12 -15.75
C SER A 54 -22.50 -0.29 -15.19
N GLY A 55 -21.39 -0.90 -14.78
CA GLY A 55 -21.39 -2.22 -14.15
C GLY A 55 -21.52 -2.16 -12.62
N GLY A 56 -21.87 -3.29 -11.99
CA GLY A 56 -21.97 -3.38 -10.52
C GLY A 56 -20.69 -2.95 -9.79
N SER A 57 -19.51 -3.29 -10.34
CA SER A 57 -18.22 -2.88 -9.78
C SER A 57 -17.89 -1.39 -9.93
N GLU A 58 -18.68 -0.65 -10.69
CA GLU A 58 -18.46 0.77 -11.03
C GLU A 58 -19.40 1.70 -10.25
N VAL A 59 -20.57 1.22 -9.82
CA VAL A 59 -21.60 2.07 -9.19
C VAL A 59 -21.26 2.55 -7.78
N GLY A 60 -20.51 1.77 -6.99
CA GLY A 60 -20.02 2.20 -5.69
C GLY A 60 -19.10 3.43 -5.81
N PRO A 61 -18.03 3.35 -6.62
CA PRO A 61 -17.19 4.51 -6.92
C PRO A 61 -17.96 5.70 -7.49
N LEU A 62 -18.88 5.51 -8.46
CA LEU A 62 -19.68 6.61 -9.00
C LEU A 62 -20.52 7.30 -7.91
N SER A 63 -21.13 6.52 -7.02
CA SER A 63 -21.94 7.05 -5.91
C SER A 63 -21.09 7.89 -4.95
N LYS A 64 -19.89 7.41 -4.61
CA LYS A 64 -18.92 8.14 -3.78
C LYS A 64 -18.46 9.44 -4.45
N SER A 65 -18.11 9.38 -5.72
CA SER A 65 -17.70 10.57 -6.50
C SER A 65 -18.79 11.63 -6.52
N LEU A 66 -20.07 11.26 -6.66
CA LEU A 66 -21.19 12.21 -6.65
C LEU A 66 -21.29 12.95 -5.31
N ARG A 67 -21.00 12.28 -4.19
CA ARG A 67 -20.97 12.86 -2.85
C ARG A 67 -19.69 13.65 -2.54
N GLY A 68 -18.73 13.70 -3.47
CA GLY A 68 -17.44 14.35 -3.27
C GLY A 68 -16.47 13.53 -2.41
N GLU A 69 -16.72 12.23 -2.26
CA GLU A 69 -15.85 11.28 -1.60
C GLU A 69 -14.84 10.71 -2.60
N ALA A 70 -13.61 10.46 -2.15
CA ALA A 70 -12.61 9.79 -2.96
C ALA A 70 -12.73 8.27 -2.82
N ASN A 71 -12.60 7.54 -3.93
CA ASN A 71 -12.49 6.09 -3.91
C ASN A 71 -11.03 5.66 -4.18
N ASN A 72 -10.59 4.61 -3.47
CA ASN A 72 -9.20 4.16 -3.51
C ASN A 72 -8.82 3.39 -4.77
N PHE A 73 -9.81 2.88 -5.52
CA PHE A 73 -9.60 1.98 -6.65
C PHE A 73 -9.84 2.66 -8.00
N THR A 74 -10.90 3.44 -8.12
CA THR A 74 -11.28 4.13 -9.36
C THR A 74 -12.08 5.38 -9.09
N SER A 75 -12.21 6.28 -10.06
CA SER A 75 -12.94 7.54 -9.96
C SER A 75 -14.01 7.65 -11.05
N ALA A 76 -15.01 8.52 -10.87
CA ALA A 76 -15.98 8.81 -11.92
C ALA A 76 -15.31 9.30 -13.21
N HIS A 77 -14.19 10.05 -13.10
CA HIS A 77 -13.36 10.45 -14.22
C HIS A 77 -12.86 9.25 -15.02
N GLN A 78 -12.25 8.27 -14.34
CA GLN A 78 -11.70 7.09 -15.00
C GLN A 78 -12.80 6.21 -15.59
N ILE A 79 -13.92 6.05 -14.90
CA ILE A 79 -15.07 5.26 -15.39
C ILE A 79 -15.62 5.89 -16.67
N CYS A 80 -15.96 7.19 -16.64
CA CYS A 80 -16.50 7.89 -17.82
C CYS A 80 -15.51 7.88 -18.99
N ALA A 81 -14.23 8.13 -18.73
CA ALA A 81 -13.18 8.06 -19.76
C ALA A 81 -13.04 6.64 -20.34
N GLY A 82 -13.24 5.61 -19.54
CA GLY A 82 -13.32 4.22 -19.99
C GLY A 82 -14.49 3.97 -20.92
N LYS A 83 -15.69 4.45 -20.58
CA LYS A 83 -16.90 4.33 -21.43
C LYS A 83 -16.78 5.08 -22.77
N LEU A 84 -15.93 6.11 -22.82
CA LEU A 84 -15.61 6.87 -24.04
C LEU A 84 -14.42 6.32 -24.83
N CYS A 85 -13.93 5.12 -24.48
CA CYS A 85 -12.74 4.50 -25.08
C CYS A 85 -11.45 5.34 -24.98
N ILE A 86 -11.39 6.33 -24.09
CA ILE A 86 -10.20 7.17 -23.88
C ILE A 86 -9.16 6.38 -23.07
N ILE A 87 -9.62 5.67 -22.03
CA ILE A 87 -8.78 4.85 -21.15
C ILE A 87 -9.14 3.37 -21.37
N PRO A 88 -8.19 2.53 -21.81
CA PRO A 88 -8.41 1.08 -21.91
C PRO A 88 -8.38 0.40 -20.54
N PRO A 89 -8.98 -0.80 -20.41
CA PRO A 89 -8.81 -1.61 -19.21
C PRO A 89 -7.32 -1.91 -18.98
N GLY A 90 -6.90 -1.80 -17.71
CA GLY A 90 -5.54 -2.16 -17.29
C GLY A 90 -5.33 -3.68 -17.32
N LYS A 91 -4.07 -4.13 -17.21
CA LYS A 91 -3.70 -5.57 -17.16
C LYS A 91 -4.17 -6.31 -15.88
N GLY A 92 -4.88 -5.62 -15.00
CA GLY A 92 -5.07 -6.05 -13.60
C GLY A 92 -3.77 -5.98 -12.81
N ASP A 93 -3.89 -5.81 -11.50
CA ASP A 93 -2.80 -6.00 -10.55
C ASP A 93 -2.74 -7.47 -10.07
N GLU A 94 -1.82 -7.77 -9.17
CA GLU A 94 -1.70 -9.11 -8.57
C GLU A 94 -2.99 -9.56 -7.86
N HIS A 95 -3.77 -8.62 -7.31
CA HIS A 95 -5.01 -8.91 -6.60
C HIS A 95 -6.12 -9.32 -7.57
N THR A 96 -6.29 -8.58 -8.66
CA THR A 96 -7.27 -8.87 -9.72
C THR A 96 -6.96 -10.21 -10.38
N ARG A 97 -5.69 -10.45 -10.71
CA ARG A 97 -5.26 -11.72 -11.31
C ARG A 97 -5.48 -12.92 -10.37
N ARG A 98 -5.24 -12.74 -9.07
CA ARG A 98 -5.54 -13.79 -8.07
C ARG A 98 -7.02 -14.15 -8.09
N GLY A 99 -7.91 -13.16 -8.11
CA GLY A 99 -9.36 -13.39 -8.22
C GLY A 99 -9.72 -14.20 -9.45
N GLN A 100 -9.27 -13.77 -10.63
CA GLN A 100 -9.55 -14.45 -11.91
C GLN A 100 -9.03 -15.91 -11.95
N VAL A 101 -7.82 -16.16 -11.44
CA VAL A 101 -7.23 -17.52 -11.47
C VAL A 101 -7.92 -18.46 -10.48
N LEU A 102 -8.43 -17.93 -9.36
CA LEU A 102 -9.02 -18.74 -8.31
C LEU A 102 -10.55 -18.88 -8.42
N GLU A 103 -11.20 -18.18 -9.35
CA GLU A 103 -12.66 -18.09 -9.44
C GLU A 103 -13.36 -19.46 -9.41
N ASP A 104 -12.90 -20.42 -10.23
CA ASP A 104 -13.46 -21.78 -10.26
C ASP A 104 -13.29 -22.51 -8.91
N LEU A 105 -12.10 -22.38 -8.29
CA LEU A 105 -11.85 -22.97 -6.97
C LEU A 105 -12.74 -22.33 -5.90
N VAL A 106 -12.89 -21.01 -5.93
CA VAL A 106 -13.73 -20.27 -4.97
C VAL A 106 -15.18 -20.75 -5.06
N ARG A 107 -15.69 -20.93 -6.28
CA ARG A 107 -17.02 -21.46 -6.54
C ARG A 107 -17.20 -22.88 -5.98
N ASP A 108 -16.24 -23.78 -6.25
CA ASP A 108 -16.29 -25.16 -5.77
C ASP A 108 -16.24 -25.24 -4.23
N VAL A 109 -15.42 -24.40 -3.57
CA VAL A 109 -15.34 -24.33 -2.11
C VAL A 109 -16.64 -23.79 -1.53
N PHE A 110 -17.25 -22.77 -2.14
CA PHE A 110 -18.54 -22.24 -1.72
C PHE A 110 -19.62 -23.32 -1.76
N GLU A 111 -19.76 -24.02 -2.88
CA GLU A 111 -20.78 -25.07 -3.03
C GLU A 111 -20.56 -26.21 -2.05
N THR A 112 -19.32 -26.69 -1.91
CA THR A 112 -18.97 -27.74 -0.95
C THR A 112 -19.30 -27.34 0.49
N GLN A 113 -19.00 -26.10 0.87
CA GLN A 113 -19.26 -25.60 2.22
C GLN A 113 -20.76 -25.44 2.49
N MET A 114 -21.53 -24.99 1.50
CA MET A 114 -22.99 -24.88 1.59
C MET A 114 -23.66 -26.26 1.66
N GLU A 115 -23.23 -27.23 0.86
CA GLU A 115 -23.69 -28.62 0.94
C GLU A 115 -23.39 -29.25 2.30
N ALA A 116 -22.20 -29.00 2.86
CA ALA A 116 -21.82 -29.47 4.20
C ALA A 116 -22.71 -28.89 5.31
N LYS A 117 -23.27 -27.69 5.09
CA LYS A 117 -24.28 -27.07 5.97
C LYS A 117 -25.71 -27.59 5.70
N GLY A 118 -25.91 -28.48 4.74
CA GLY A 118 -27.19 -29.12 4.41
C GLY A 118 -28.02 -28.37 3.36
N PHE A 119 -27.49 -27.31 2.75
CA PHE A 119 -28.15 -26.62 1.64
C PHE A 119 -28.01 -27.45 0.35
N LYS A 120 -28.94 -27.25 -0.59
CA LYS A 120 -28.82 -27.75 -1.96
C LYS A 120 -28.79 -26.58 -2.90
N LEU A 121 -27.81 -26.56 -3.81
CA LEU A 121 -27.64 -25.49 -4.78
C LEU A 121 -27.91 -26.01 -6.20
N GLU A 122 -28.65 -25.23 -6.97
CA GLU A 122 -28.80 -25.40 -8.42
C GLU A 122 -28.33 -24.11 -9.08
N ARG A 123 -27.28 -24.19 -9.91
CA ARG A 123 -26.82 -23.05 -10.71
C ARG A 123 -27.88 -22.70 -11.75
N LEU A 124 -28.29 -21.44 -11.78
CA LEU A 124 -29.25 -20.89 -12.73
C LEU A 124 -28.55 -20.16 -13.88
N THR A 125 -27.48 -20.78 -14.44
CA THR A 125 -26.59 -20.14 -15.43
C THR A 125 -27.33 -19.61 -16.66
N GLU A 126 -28.25 -20.38 -17.24
CA GLU A 126 -29.02 -19.93 -18.40
C GLU A 126 -29.95 -18.75 -18.08
N GLU A 127 -30.56 -18.73 -16.91
CA GLU A 127 -31.43 -17.63 -16.45
C GLU A 127 -30.59 -16.38 -16.16
N ARG A 128 -29.44 -16.53 -15.49
CA ARG A 128 -28.47 -15.43 -15.27
C ARG A 128 -28.09 -14.78 -16.59
N GLU A 129 -27.57 -15.56 -17.54
CA GLU A 129 -27.05 -15.03 -18.79
C GLU A 129 -28.16 -14.46 -19.66
N ARG A 130 -29.28 -15.19 -19.85
CA ARG A 130 -30.35 -14.76 -20.75
C ARG A 130 -31.19 -13.64 -20.17
N ASP A 131 -31.64 -13.79 -18.93
CA ASP A 131 -32.72 -12.98 -18.37
C ASP A 131 -32.20 -11.81 -17.52
N ILE A 132 -30.95 -11.85 -17.05
CA ILE A 132 -30.31 -10.76 -16.31
C ILE A 132 -29.22 -10.08 -17.17
N GLU A 133 -28.14 -10.77 -17.53
CA GLU A 133 -26.95 -10.12 -18.11
C GLU A 133 -27.15 -9.63 -19.54
N ASN A 134 -27.80 -10.43 -20.39
CA ASN A 134 -27.98 -10.12 -21.81
C ASN A 134 -29.30 -9.41 -22.12
N LYS A 135 -30.31 -9.51 -21.25
CA LYS A 135 -31.58 -8.81 -21.42
C LYS A 135 -31.38 -7.30 -21.25
N GLU A 136 -31.99 -6.51 -22.14
CA GLU A 136 -31.99 -5.06 -22.03
C GLU A 136 -32.76 -4.60 -20.78
N ASN A 137 -32.31 -3.48 -20.20
CA ASN A 137 -33.00 -2.85 -19.08
C ASN A 137 -33.80 -1.65 -19.61
N ASP A 138 -35.12 -1.82 -19.72
CA ASP A 138 -36.01 -0.81 -20.30
C ASP A 138 -36.18 0.44 -19.43
N LYS A 139 -35.88 0.35 -18.13
CA LYS A 139 -36.02 1.45 -17.17
C LYS A 139 -34.74 2.28 -17.12
N TYR A 140 -33.60 1.61 -17.01
CA TYR A 140 -32.28 2.21 -16.89
C TYR A 140 -31.35 1.55 -17.91
N PHE A 141 -31.34 2.07 -19.14
CA PHE A 141 -30.56 1.48 -20.24
C PHE A 141 -29.04 1.42 -19.99
N TRP A 142 -28.53 2.24 -19.06
CA TRP A 142 -27.13 2.22 -18.62
C TRP A 142 -26.85 1.11 -17.60
N MET A 143 -27.85 0.48 -16.99
CA MET A 143 -27.66 -0.53 -15.94
C MET A 143 -27.31 -1.88 -16.58
N ARG A 144 -26.10 -2.39 -16.31
CA ARG A 144 -25.58 -3.64 -16.90
C ARG A 144 -24.94 -4.52 -15.85
N SER A 145 -25.46 -5.73 -15.67
CA SER A 145 -24.90 -6.67 -14.69
C SER A 145 -24.00 -7.72 -15.34
N SER A 146 -23.00 -8.16 -14.58
CA SER A 146 -22.12 -9.30 -14.89
C SER A 146 -21.92 -10.01 -13.55
N LEU A 147 -22.80 -10.97 -13.26
CA LEU A 147 -22.87 -11.66 -11.99
C LEU A 147 -21.84 -12.78 -11.99
N ASP A 148 -21.20 -13.04 -10.85
CA ASP A 148 -20.35 -14.22 -10.73
C ASP A 148 -21.22 -15.47 -10.77
N GLU A 149 -22.23 -15.59 -9.89
CA GLU A 149 -23.21 -16.68 -9.95
C GLU A 149 -24.63 -16.31 -9.51
N PHE A 150 -25.58 -17.11 -9.99
CA PHE A 150 -26.99 -17.07 -9.62
C PHE A 150 -27.48 -18.47 -9.28
N TYR A 151 -28.00 -18.67 -8.07
CA TYR A 151 -28.37 -19.97 -7.56
C TYR A 151 -29.83 -20.04 -7.16
N ARG A 152 -30.45 -21.20 -7.35
CA ARG A 152 -31.60 -21.64 -6.55
C ARG A 152 -31.06 -22.42 -5.35
N VAL A 153 -31.35 -21.95 -4.15
CA VAL A 153 -30.88 -22.54 -2.89
C VAL A 153 -32.06 -23.12 -2.14
N THR A 154 -32.03 -24.44 -1.90
CA THR A 154 -33.00 -25.11 -1.02
C THR A 154 -32.37 -25.30 0.35
N TYR A 155 -33.08 -24.85 1.38
CA TYR A 155 -32.65 -24.92 2.78
C TYR A 155 -32.63 -26.35 3.32
N PRO A 156 -31.94 -26.60 4.45
CA PRO A 156 -31.92 -27.91 5.11
C PRO A 156 -33.31 -28.46 5.49
N ASP A 157 -34.31 -27.59 5.63
CA ASP A 157 -35.70 -27.98 5.89
C ASP A 157 -36.39 -28.66 4.68
N GLY A 158 -35.78 -28.57 3.49
CA GLY A 158 -36.28 -29.10 2.22
C GLY A 158 -37.55 -28.41 1.69
N LYS A 159 -37.97 -27.30 2.29
CA LYS A 159 -39.23 -26.58 1.97
C LYS A 159 -38.97 -25.15 1.53
N THR A 160 -38.02 -24.48 2.19
CA THR A 160 -37.67 -23.10 1.89
C THR A 160 -36.70 -23.10 0.72
N THR A 161 -37.05 -22.37 -0.33
CA THR A 161 -36.24 -22.24 -1.54
C THR A 161 -36.17 -20.77 -1.92
N GLU A 162 -34.97 -20.28 -2.15
CA GLU A 162 -34.68 -18.89 -2.48
C GLU A 162 -33.78 -18.82 -3.74
N LYS A 163 -33.78 -17.68 -4.42
CA LYS A 163 -32.87 -17.31 -5.50
C LYS A 163 -31.82 -16.33 -5.02
N TRP A 164 -30.56 -16.72 -5.12
CA TRP A 164 -29.44 -15.98 -4.55
C TRP A 164 -28.52 -15.48 -5.65
N VAL A 165 -28.20 -14.19 -5.60
CA VAL A 165 -27.05 -13.63 -6.31
C VAL A 165 -25.83 -13.76 -5.40
N VAL A 166 -24.77 -14.41 -5.90
CA VAL A 166 -23.53 -14.61 -5.16
C VAL A 166 -22.39 -13.94 -5.90
N ASP A 167 -21.67 -13.07 -5.21
CA ASP A 167 -20.46 -12.40 -5.72
C ASP A 167 -19.22 -12.92 -4.97
N PHE A 168 -18.25 -13.43 -5.71
CA PHE A 168 -17.06 -14.10 -5.20
C PHE A 168 -15.87 -13.17 -5.13
N LYS A 169 -15.30 -12.99 -3.93
CA LYS A 169 -14.09 -12.19 -3.73
C LYS A 169 -12.94 -13.01 -3.16
N CYS A 170 -11.73 -12.75 -3.63
CA CYS A 170 -10.50 -13.34 -3.10
C CYS A 170 -9.51 -12.23 -2.64
N PRO A 171 -9.80 -11.54 -1.52
CA PRO A 171 -8.95 -10.46 -1.01
C PRO A 171 -7.64 -11.00 -0.41
N SER A 172 -6.76 -10.10 0.01
CA SER A 172 -5.61 -10.49 0.83
C SER A 172 -6.06 -10.89 2.25
N PRO A 173 -5.24 -11.64 3.01
CA PRO A 173 -5.55 -12.02 4.39
C PRO A 173 -5.78 -10.80 5.30
N ASP A 174 -5.02 -9.71 5.08
CA ASP A 174 -5.19 -8.48 5.87
C ASP A 174 -6.54 -7.82 5.60
N MET A 175 -6.96 -7.75 4.33
CA MET A 175 -8.28 -7.23 3.97
C MET A 175 -9.40 -8.13 4.48
N MET A 176 -9.21 -9.45 4.44
CA MET A 176 -10.15 -10.41 5.00
C MET A 176 -10.36 -10.21 6.51
N ALA A 177 -9.27 -10.01 7.26
CA ALA A 177 -9.33 -9.72 8.69
C ALA A 177 -10.13 -8.45 8.99
N LYS A 178 -9.99 -7.40 8.16
CA LYS A 178 -10.79 -6.18 8.27
C LYS A 178 -12.27 -6.42 8.02
N TYR A 179 -12.63 -7.15 6.97
CA TYR A 179 -14.04 -7.43 6.64
C TYR A 179 -14.74 -8.18 7.77
N VAL A 180 -14.08 -9.21 8.32
CA VAL A 180 -14.59 -9.96 9.47
C VAL A 180 -14.70 -9.06 10.70
N SER A 181 -13.70 -8.20 10.95
CA SER A 181 -13.71 -7.28 12.09
C SER A 181 -14.89 -6.30 12.03
N ASP A 182 -15.10 -5.66 10.88
CA ASP A 182 -16.21 -4.71 10.69
C ASP A 182 -17.57 -5.40 10.87
N CYS A 183 -17.77 -6.55 10.23
CA CYS A 183 -19.04 -7.28 10.34
C CYS A 183 -19.30 -7.80 11.75
N THR A 184 -18.26 -8.26 12.46
CA THR A 184 -18.41 -8.70 13.86
C THR A 184 -18.90 -7.55 14.73
N LYS A 185 -18.30 -6.36 14.60
CA LYS A 185 -18.72 -5.18 15.37
C LYS A 185 -20.13 -4.73 15.00
N ILE A 186 -20.49 -4.76 13.71
CA ILE A 186 -21.85 -4.45 13.26
C ILE A 186 -22.84 -5.41 13.91
N MET A 187 -22.60 -6.71 13.83
CA MET A 187 -23.50 -7.72 14.41
C MET A 187 -23.61 -7.63 15.94
N GLU A 188 -22.51 -7.35 16.64
CA GLU A 188 -22.52 -7.12 18.09
C GLU A 188 -23.40 -5.92 18.48
N GLN A 189 -23.45 -4.88 17.65
CA GLN A 189 -24.26 -3.68 17.90
C GLN A 189 -25.71 -3.83 17.43
N THR A 190 -25.97 -4.62 16.39
CA THR A 190 -27.30 -4.78 15.81
C THR A 190 -28.03 -6.04 16.29
N GLU A 191 -27.38 -6.90 17.08
CA GLU A 191 -27.88 -8.21 17.52
C GLU A 191 -28.39 -9.08 16.35
N ALA A 192 -27.79 -8.91 15.17
CA ALA A 192 -28.25 -9.55 13.95
C ALA A 192 -27.64 -10.96 13.83
N GLU A 193 -28.44 -11.94 13.40
CA GLU A 193 -28.02 -13.34 13.24
C GLU A 193 -28.34 -13.85 11.83
N THR A 194 -27.52 -14.77 11.33
CA THR A 194 -27.75 -15.45 10.05
C THR A 194 -27.13 -16.84 10.04
N GLU A 195 -27.73 -17.76 9.29
CA GLU A 195 -27.23 -19.11 9.02
C GLU A 195 -25.93 -19.12 8.18
N LEU A 196 -25.63 -18.02 7.50
CA LEU A 196 -24.43 -17.87 6.67
C LEU A 196 -23.18 -17.45 7.47
N GLY A 197 -23.37 -16.92 8.67
CA GLY A 197 -22.30 -16.50 9.57
C GLY A 197 -22.33 -15.00 9.83
N TYR A 198 -22.29 -14.18 8.78
CA TYR A 198 -22.28 -12.71 8.91
C TYR A 198 -23.43 -12.07 8.13
N VAL A 199 -24.04 -11.03 8.71
CA VAL A 199 -25.09 -10.24 8.08
C VAL A 199 -24.69 -8.77 8.09
N ILE A 200 -25.07 -8.07 7.03
CA ILE A 200 -24.85 -6.65 6.85
C ILE A 200 -26.22 -6.00 6.79
N PRO A 201 -26.66 -5.40 7.90
CA PRO A 201 -27.94 -4.75 7.95
C PRO A 201 -27.99 -3.53 7.04
N ARG A 202 -29.20 -3.20 6.58
CA ARG A 202 -29.47 -1.95 5.84
C ARG A 202 -29.01 -0.72 6.62
N GLY A 203 -28.73 0.37 5.91
CA GLY A 203 -28.18 1.61 6.45
C GLY A 203 -29.01 2.19 7.61
N GLU A 204 -30.34 2.15 7.52
CA GLU A 204 -31.22 2.56 8.62
C GLU A 204 -30.96 1.80 9.91
N THR A 205 -30.83 0.47 9.83
CA THR A 205 -30.56 -0.41 10.99
C THR A 205 -29.18 -0.11 11.58
N ARG A 206 -28.15 0.06 10.73
CA ARG A 206 -26.79 0.41 11.17
C ARG A 206 -26.77 1.74 11.93
N ARG A 207 -27.38 2.79 11.37
CA ARG A 207 -27.46 4.11 12.02
C ARG A 207 -28.26 4.08 13.32
N ALA A 208 -29.35 3.31 13.38
CA ALA A 208 -30.16 3.18 14.59
C ALA A 208 -29.38 2.57 15.77
N CYS A 209 -28.36 1.75 15.49
CA CYS A 209 -27.47 1.15 16.48
C CYS A 209 -26.17 1.95 16.73
N GLY A 210 -26.05 3.16 16.17
CA GLY A 210 -24.86 4.02 16.34
C GLY A 210 -23.68 3.63 15.46
N TRP A 211 -23.88 2.81 14.43
CA TRP A 211 -22.86 2.52 13.43
C TRP A 211 -22.99 3.51 12.27
N ASP A 212 -22.23 4.61 12.36
CA ASP A 212 -22.22 5.67 11.34
C ASP A 212 -21.10 5.51 10.30
N LYS A 213 -20.20 4.53 10.49
CA LYS A 213 -19.04 4.31 9.60
C LYS A 213 -19.41 3.43 8.40
N GLU A 214 -18.94 3.78 7.20
CA GLU A 214 -19.02 2.83 6.07
C GLU A 214 -18.07 1.62 6.29
N PRO A 215 -18.52 0.38 6.06
CA PRO A 215 -17.66 -0.80 6.16
C PRO A 215 -16.57 -0.77 5.09
N GLU A 216 -15.42 -1.40 5.34
CA GLU A 216 -14.26 -1.36 4.42
C GLU A 216 -14.54 -1.93 3.02
N PHE A 217 -15.64 -2.67 2.84
CA PHE A 217 -16.05 -3.27 1.58
C PHE A 217 -17.40 -2.75 1.07
N ASP A 218 -17.77 -1.53 1.48
CA ASP A 218 -19.00 -0.84 1.09
C ASP A 218 -19.24 -0.82 -0.43
N ASP A 219 -18.19 -0.73 -1.26
CA ASP A 219 -18.34 -0.81 -2.73
C ASP A 219 -19.02 -2.11 -3.19
N TYR A 220 -18.86 -3.22 -2.47
CA TYR A 220 -19.53 -4.49 -2.78
C TYR A 220 -21.00 -4.52 -2.32
N ILE A 221 -21.37 -3.70 -1.34
CA ILE A 221 -22.78 -3.48 -0.99
C ILE A 221 -23.47 -2.83 -2.19
N TYR A 222 -22.91 -1.75 -2.74
CA TYR A 222 -23.44 -1.11 -3.95
C TYR A 222 -23.49 -2.09 -5.14
N GLN A 223 -22.44 -2.89 -5.34
CA GLN A 223 -22.39 -3.88 -6.41
C GLN A 223 -23.54 -4.91 -6.33
N LEU A 224 -23.79 -5.47 -5.15
CA LEU A 224 -24.85 -6.47 -4.96
C LEU A 224 -26.25 -5.86 -5.08
N HIS A 225 -26.46 -4.64 -4.58
CA HIS A 225 -27.73 -3.91 -4.75
C HIS A 225 -28.01 -3.60 -6.23
N HIS A 226 -26.97 -3.24 -7.00
CA HIS A 226 -27.10 -3.04 -8.44
C HIS A 226 -27.52 -4.33 -9.15
N TYR A 227 -26.92 -5.48 -8.84
CA TYR A 227 -27.29 -6.75 -9.46
C TYR A 227 -28.74 -7.15 -9.16
N ARG A 228 -29.16 -6.97 -7.91
CA ARG A 228 -30.54 -7.23 -7.50
C ARG A 228 -31.53 -6.30 -8.21
N GLU A 229 -31.29 -4.99 -8.20
CA GLU A 229 -32.19 -4.02 -8.84
C GLU A 229 -32.31 -4.27 -10.35
N ASP A 230 -31.19 -4.61 -11.03
CA ASP A 230 -31.21 -4.94 -12.46
C ASP A 230 -32.05 -6.19 -12.76
N ALA A 231 -31.90 -7.24 -11.93
CA ALA A 231 -32.69 -8.46 -12.04
C ALA A 231 -34.18 -8.20 -11.78
N ASP A 232 -34.52 -7.46 -10.72
CA ASP A 232 -35.89 -7.14 -10.34
C ASP A 232 -36.62 -6.34 -11.45
N ILE A 233 -35.95 -5.35 -12.05
CA ILE A 233 -36.49 -4.59 -13.20
C ILE A 233 -36.78 -5.51 -14.39
N LYS A 234 -35.92 -6.51 -14.61
CA LYS A 234 -36.05 -7.49 -15.69
C LYS A 234 -37.08 -8.59 -15.39
N GLY A 235 -37.72 -8.54 -14.21
CA GLY A 235 -38.73 -9.49 -13.76
C GLY A 235 -38.14 -10.79 -13.24
N VAL A 236 -36.87 -10.81 -12.88
CA VAL A 236 -36.19 -11.95 -12.26
C VAL A 236 -36.10 -11.69 -10.76
N GLU A 237 -36.88 -12.44 -9.98
CA GLU A 237 -36.90 -12.33 -8.52
C GLU A 237 -35.57 -12.77 -7.91
N VAL A 238 -35.00 -11.91 -7.06
CA VAL A 238 -33.81 -12.19 -6.24
C VAL A 238 -34.18 -12.06 -4.77
N ASP A 239 -34.18 -13.18 -4.06
CA ASP A 239 -34.51 -13.22 -2.63
C ASP A 239 -33.35 -12.69 -1.78
N ARG A 240 -32.12 -13.07 -2.15
CA ARG A 240 -30.92 -12.80 -1.34
C ARG A 240 -29.71 -12.41 -2.17
N THR A 241 -28.87 -11.56 -1.60
CA THR A 241 -27.56 -11.17 -2.14
C THR A 241 -26.47 -11.55 -1.16
N VAL A 242 -25.49 -12.33 -1.60
CA VAL A 242 -24.43 -12.87 -0.75
C VAL A 242 -23.08 -12.45 -1.30
N LEU A 243 -22.27 -11.80 -0.45
CA LEU A 243 -20.85 -11.61 -0.70
C LEU A 243 -20.10 -12.83 -0.14
N ALA A 244 -19.50 -13.63 -1.01
CA ALA A 244 -18.78 -14.84 -0.64
C ALA A 244 -17.27 -14.60 -0.79
N VAL A 245 -16.57 -14.54 0.34
CA VAL A 245 -15.16 -14.17 0.40
C VAL A 245 -14.29 -15.38 0.73
N PHE A 246 -13.36 -15.71 -0.16
CA PHE A 246 -12.45 -16.85 -0.02
C PHE A 246 -11.21 -16.51 0.79
N ASP A 247 -11.02 -17.20 1.91
CA ASP A 247 -9.78 -17.23 2.65
C ASP A 247 -8.90 -18.38 2.13
N TYR A 248 -7.96 -18.04 1.25
CA TYR A 248 -7.06 -19.01 0.64
C TYR A 248 -6.03 -19.60 1.62
N MET A 249 -5.80 -18.96 2.78
CA MET A 249 -4.91 -19.51 3.83
C MET A 249 -5.61 -20.63 4.60
N ARG A 250 -6.93 -20.56 4.72
CA ARG A 250 -7.78 -21.55 5.40
C ARG A 250 -8.51 -22.49 4.45
N ALA A 251 -8.48 -22.20 3.15
CA ALA A 251 -9.26 -22.88 2.11
C ALA A 251 -10.77 -22.95 2.46
N SER A 252 -11.32 -21.82 2.90
CA SER A 252 -12.72 -21.73 3.38
C SER A 252 -13.41 -20.46 2.89
N MET A 253 -14.73 -20.49 2.79
CA MET A 253 -15.55 -19.31 2.48
C MET A 253 -16.07 -18.64 3.73
N THR A 254 -15.97 -17.32 3.76
CA THR A 254 -16.76 -16.48 4.67
C THR A 254 -17.87 -15.82 3.87
N MET A 255 -19.10 -15.92 4.36
CA MET A 255 -20.29 -15.47 3.64
C MET A 255 -20.92 -14.32 4.42
N PHE A 256 -21.20 -13.24 3.71
CA PHE A 256 -21.88 -12.06 4.22
C PHE A 256 -23.21 -11.92 3.51
N ASP A 257 -24.30 -12.06 4.27
CA ASP A 257 -25.66 -11.79 3.82
C ASP A 257 -25.87 -10.27 3.79
N VAL A 258 -26.25 -9.73 2.63
CA VAL A 258 -26.43 -8.28 2.45
C VAL A 258 -27.92 -7.99 2.40
N GLU A 259 -28.44 -7.32 3.43
CA GLU A 259 -29.84 -6.88 3.44
C GLU A 259 -30.08 -5.84 2.35
N TYR A 260 -31.22 -5.94 1.68
CA TYR A 260 -31.62 -4.96 0.68
C TYR A 260 -31.94 -3.60 1.32
N ASP A 261 -31.34 -2.56 0.74
CA ASP A 261 -31.44 -1.18 1.15
C ASP A 261 -31.88 -0.29 -0.04
N PRO A 262 -33.12 0.21 -0.04
CA PRO A 262 -33.60 1.08 -1.12
C PRO A 262 -32.89 2.44 -1.17
N GLU A 263 -32.27 2.90 -0.07
CA GLU A 263 -31.49 4.14 -0.09
C GLU A 263 -30.20 3.98 -0.91
N VAL A 264 -29.56 2.81 -0.82
CA VAL A 264 -28.38 2.47 -1.63
C VAL A 264 -28.77 2.44 -3.11
N VAL A 265 -29.89 1.82 -3.45
CA VAL A 265 -30.41 1.78 -4.83
C VAL A 265 -30.71 3.18 -5.36
N ALA A 266 -31.34 4.04 -4.55
CA ALA A 266 -31.60 5.43 -4.95
C ALA A 266 -30.30 6.18 -5.26
N GLY A 267 -29.26 6.02 -4.43
CA GLY A 267 -27.94 6.59 -4.67
C GLY A 267 -27.27 6.07 -5.94
N ILE A 268 -27.37 4.76 -6.21
CA ILE A 268 -26.85 4.14 -7.44
C ILE A 268 -27.50 4.76 -8.68
N VAL A 269 -28.83 4.88 -8.67
CA VAL A 269 -29.60 5.44 -9.79
C VAL A 269 -29.24 6.90 -10.00
N GLU A 270 -29.25 7.71 -8.95
CA GLU A 270 -28.91 9.14 -9.02
C GLU A 270 -27.52 9.36 -9.61
N ALA A 271 -26.50 8.67 -9.06
CA ALA A 271 -25.12 8.80 -9.51
C ALA A 271 -24.94 8.34 -10.96
N SER A 272 -25.48 7.17 -11.30
CA SER A 272 -25.30 6.60 -12.64
C SER A 272 -26.04 7.42 -13.70
N GLU A 273 -27.28 7.86 -13.43
CA GLU A 273 -28.00 8.76 -14.35
C GLU A 273 -27.27 10.08 -14.53
N PHE A 274 -26.76 10.68 -13.45
CA PHE A 274 -25.99 11.91 -13.53
C PHE A 274 -24.75 11.73 -14.43
N TYR A 275 -23.88 10.77 -14.13
CA TYR A 275 -22.63 10.59 -14.89
C TYR A 275 -22.88 10.16 -16.34
N TRP A 276 -23.88 9.30 -16.56
CA TRP A 276 -24.19 8.82 -17.89
C TRP A 276 -24.75 9.93 -18.78
N ASN A 277 -25.74 10.68 -18.30
CA ASN A 277 -26.40 11.72 -19.09
C ASN A 277 -25.55 12.99 -19.22
N GLU A 278 -24.85 13.40 -18.15
CA GLU A 278 -24.10 14.66 -18.15
C GLU A 278 -22.71 14.55 -18.76
N PHE A 279 -22.11 13.35 -18.80
CA PHE A 279 -20.75 13.15 -19.28
C PHE A 279 -20.67 12.16 -20.44
N VAL A 280 -21.02 10.89 -20.20
CA VAL A 280 -20.81 9.81 -21.20
C VAL A 280 -21.55 10.09 -22.50
N LEU A 281 -22.86 10.38 -22.44
CA LEU A 281 -23.64 10.67 -23.66
C LEU A 281 -23.27 11.99 -24.34
N LYS A 282 -22.56 12.89 -23.65
CA LYS A 282 -22.08 14.17 -24.20
C LYS A 282 -20.64 14.10 -24.71
N GLY A 283 -19.97 12.94 -24.61
CA GLY A 283 -18.57 12.79 -25.01
C GLY A 283 -17.61 13.53 -24.08
N GLN A 284 -18.01 13.76 -22.83
CA GLN A 284 -17.24 14.51 -21.84
C GLN A 284 -16.79 13.61 -20.71
N VAL A 285 -15.72 14.02 -20.03
CA VAL A 285 -15.22 13.35 -18.82
C VAL A 285 -15.36 14.33 -17.66
N PRO A 286 -15.89 13.92 -16.49
CA PRO A 286 -15.95 14.80 -15.34
C PRO A 286 -14.53 15.22 -14.92
N PRO A 287 -14.37 16.38 -14.25
CA PRO A 287 -13.06 16.77 -13.75
C PRO A 287 -12.51 15.70 -12.80
N PRO A 288 -11.18 15.49 -12.74
CA PRO A 288 -10.57 14.59 -11.77
C PRO A 288 -10.99 14.95 -10.35
N GLU A 289 -11.30 13.94 -9.54
CA GLU A 289 -11.54 14.12 -8.12
C GLU A 289 -10.32 14.77 -7.45
N LYS A 290 -10.58 15.81 -6.68
CA LYS A 290 -9.54 16.39 -5.83
C LYS A 290 -9.45 15.52 -4.59
N LYS A 291 -8.28 14.91 -4.35
CA LYS A 291 -7.99 14.28 -3.07
C LYS A 291 -8.25 15.29 -1.97
N GLN A 292 -9.00 14.89 -0.93
CA GLN A 292 -9.25 15.75 0.21
C GLN A 292 -7.90 16.20 0.78
N VAL A 293 -7.75 17.51 0.91
CA VAL A 293 -6.59 18.07 1.59
C VAL A 293 -6.82 17.79 3.07
N ILE A 294 -5.87 17.09 3.70
CA ILE A 294 -5.91 16.87 5.15
C ILE A 294 -5.89 18.25 5.80
N ASP A 295 -6.94 18.58 6.53
CA ASP A 295 -6.97 19.78 7.36
C ASP A 295 -6.16 19.50 8.64
N PRO A 296 -5.01 20.19 8.84
CA PRO A 296 -4.19 19.98 10.03
C PRO A 296 -4.94 20.28 11.34
N GLU A 297 -6.00 21.09 11.31
CA GLU A 297 -6.81 21.43 12.49
C GLU A 297 -7.80 20.31 12.86
N HIS A 298 -8.13 19.42 11.92
CA HIS A 298 -9.12 18.36 12.08
C HIS A 298 -8.50 16.97 11.91
N ILE A 299 -7.37 16.74 12.59
CA ILE A 299 -6.75 15.41 12.69
C ILE A 299 -7.43 14.63 13.83
N ASP A 300 -7.75 13.37 13.57
CA ASP A 300 -8.30 12.41 14.54
C ASP A 300 -7.38 12.28 15.78
N ASP A 301 -7.97 12.18 16.97
CA ASP A 301 -7.22 12.05 18.21
C ASP A 301 -6.41 10.74 18.27
N GLU A 302 -6.86 9.66 17.63
CA GLU A 302 -6.09 8.42 17.49
C GLU A 302 -4.78 8.65 16.71
N ILE A 303 -4.83 9.46 15.66
CA ILE A 303 -3.63 9.79 14.86
C ILE A 303 -2.68 10.67 15.68
N LYS A 304 -3.22 11.62 16.45
CA LYS A 304 -2.41 12.46 17.35
C LYS A 304 -1.73 11.61 18.42
N GLU A 305 -2.45 10.67 19.01
CA GLU A 305 -1.93 9.73 20.00
C GLU A 305 -0.83 8.84 19.40
N ALA A 306 -1.08 8.25 18.23
CA ALA A 306 -0.10 7.45 17.51
C ALA A 306 1.17 8.26 17.19
N ALA A 307 1.02 9.51 16.75
CA ALA A 307 2.14 10.41 16.50
C ALA A 307 2.91 10.75 17.80
N ALA A 308 2.21 10.99 18.91
CA ALA A 308 2.84 11.23 20.21
C ALA A 308 3.62 9.99 20.68
N ASN A 309 3.03 8.80 20.57
CA ASN A 309 3.68 7.54 20.94
C ASN A 309 4.90 7.25 20.06
N PHE A 310 4.82 7.51 18.76
CA PHE A 310 5.97 7.43 17.86
C PHE A 310 7.15 8.28 18.35
N VAL A 311 6.91 9.54 18.73
CA VAL A 311 7.96 10.44 19.26
C VAL A 311 8.52 9.92 20.58
N LYS A 312 7.67 9.44 21.51
CA LYS A 312 8.11 8.82 22.78
C LYS A 312 9.05 7.65 22.51
N TYR A 313 8.65 6.70 21.65
CA TYR A 313 9.44 5.52 21.34
C TYR A 313 10.76 5.85 20.64
N LYS A 314 10.74 6.81 19.71
CA LYS A 314 11.95 7.26 19.03
C LYS A 314 12.97 7.88 19.99
N THR A 315 12.49 8.58 21.01
CA THR A 315 13.34 9.17 22.05
C THR A 315 14.00 8.09 22.90
N VAL A 316 13.23 7.09 23.33
CA VAL A 316 13.72 5.94 24.11
C VAL A 316 14.76 5.14 23.31
N GLU A 317 14.49 4.87 22.03
CA GLU A 317 15.42 4.20 21.10
C GLU A 317 16.78 4.92 21.06
N SER A 318 16.77 6.26 20.95
CA SER A 318 18.00 7.05 20.92
C SER A 318 18.82 6.91 22.22
N GLN A 319 18.17 6.98 23.38
CA GLN A 319 18.87 6.86 24.67
C GLN A 319 19.49 5.48 24.88
N PHE A 320 18.78 4.41 24.49
CA PHE A 320 19.32 3.06 24.58
C PHE A 320 20.49 2.84 23.63
N LYS A 321 20.46 3.46 22.44
CA LYS A 321 21.58 3.43 21.50
C LYS A 321 22.83 4.09 22.09
N ASP A 322 22.69 5.23 22.76
CA ASP A 322 23.81 5.94 23.40
C ASP A 322 24.40 5.14 24.58
N LYS A 323 23.54 4.57 25.43
CA LYS A 323 23.98 3.68 26.52
C LYS A 323 24.70 2.43 26.00
N SER A 324 24.14 1.80 24.96
CA SER A 324 24.77 0.64 24.32
C SER A 324 26.15 0.98 23.75
N ALA A 325 26.29 2.14 23.10
CA ALA A 325 27.58 2.62 22.61
C ALA A 325 28.59 2.86 23.74
N THR A 326 28.14 3.41 24.88
CA THR A 326 28.99 3.64 26.06
C THR A 326 29.51 2.33 26.65
N VAL A 327 28.62 1.35 26.82
CA VAL A 327 29.01 0.02 27.34
C VAL A 327 29.95 -0.69 26.38
N ARG A 328 29.69 -0.61 25.07
CA ARG A 328 30.58 -1.14 24.03
C ARG A 328 31.98 -0.54 24.14
N ALA A 329 32.09 0.78 24.18
CA ALA A 329 33.38 1.46 24.26
C ALA A 329 34.17 1.04 25.50
N ARG A 330 33.48 0.85 26.64
CA ARG A 330 34.10 0.36 27.87
C ARG A 330 34.63 -1.07 27.74
N ILE A 331 33.86 -1.97 27.11
CA ILE A 331 34.31 -3.36 26.85
C ILE A 331 35.58 -3.35 25.99
N GLU A 332 35.57 -2.56 24.92
CA GLU A 332 36.69 -2.45 23.99
C GLU A 332 37.94 -1.87 24.67
N ASP A 333 37.79 -0.83 25.50
CA ASP A 333 38.90 -0.22 26.26
C ASP A 333 39.50 -1.17 27.31
N GLU A 334 38.64 -1.83 28.10
CA GLU A 334 39.09 -2.79 29.12
C GLU A 334 39.83 -3.98 28.47
N LEU A 335 39.35 -4.50 27.33
CA LEU A 335 39.98 -5.62 26.63
C LEU A 335 41.30 -5.22 25.95
N ALA A 336 41.39 -4.01 25.39
CA ALA A 336 42.63 -3.51 24.80
C ALA A 336 43.78 -3.45 25.83
N GLY A 337 43.46 -3.21 27.11
CA GLY A 337 44.44 -3.23 28.21
C GLY A 337 44.90 -4.63 28.63
N VAL A 338 44.19 -5.70 28.26
CA VAL A 338 44.49 -7.08 28.66
C VAL A 338 45.47 -7.75 27.69
N GLY A 339 45.38 -7.46 26.40
CA GLY A 339 46.27 -8.00 25.38
C GLY A 339 45.63 -8.12 24.00
N SER A 340 46.32 -8.81 23.09
CA SER A 340 45.87 -8.98 21.71
C SER A 340 44.95 -10.19 21.56
N LEU A 341 43.87 -10.03 20.81
CA LEU A 341 42.90 -11.08 20.48
C LEU A 341 43.28 -11.80 19.17
N GLY A 342 43.90 -11.08 18.23
CA GLY A 342 44.25 -11.60 16.91
C GLY A 342 43.01 -12.09 16.15
N ASP A 343 43.12 -13.22 15.45
CA ASP A 343 41.99 -13.78 14.67
C ASP A 343 40.90 -14.45 15.52
N ASN A 344 41.05 -14.46 16.86
CA ASN A 344 40.07 -15.08 17.74
C ASN A 344 38.82 -14.23 17.91
N VAL A 345 37.70 -14.88 18.25
CA VAL A 345 36.44 -14.21 18.62
C VAL A 345 36.18 -14.49 20.08
N LEU A 346 36.04 -13.42 20.89
CA LEU A 346 35.69 -13.53 22.29
C LEU A 346 34.17 -13.39 22.45
N SER A 347 33.50 -14.47 22.82
CA SER A 347 32.06 -14.49 23.06
C SER A 347 31.73 -14.20 24.53
N LEU A 348 31.03 -13.10 24.81
CA LEU A 348 30.67 -12.63 26.15
C LEU A 348 29.16 -12.42 26.24
N SER A 349 28.44 -13.30 26.94
CA SER A 349 27.01 -13.13 27.29
C SER A 349 26.13 -12.55 26.16
N GLY A 350 26.25 -13.11 24.95
CA GLY A 350 25.47 -12.69 23.78
C GLY A 350 26.09 -11.57 22.91
N ALA A 351 27.25 -11.04 23.28
CA ALA A 351 28.11 -10.21 22.45
C ALA A 351 29.32 -11.00 21.93
N ASN A 352 29.78 -10.68 20.73
CA ASN A 352 31.04 -11.14 20.18
C ASN A 352 31.97 -9.94 20.06
N VAL A 353 33.15 -10.02 20.66
CA VAL A 353 34.24 -9.08 20.43
C VAL A 353 35.19 -9.72 19.42
N LYS A 354 35.45 -9.01 18.34
CA LYS A 354 36.40 -9.37 17.30
C LYS A 354 37.51 -8.33 17.26
N SER A 355 38.64 -8.70 16.69
CA SER A 355 39.67 -7.74 16.35
C SER A 355 39.76 -7.56 14.84
N ASP A 356 40.01 -6.33 14.43
CA ASP A 356 40.48 -6.02 13.09
C ASP A 356 41.87 -5.39 13.22
N ILE A 357 42.85 -5.96 12.52
CA ILE A 357 44.18 -5.35 12.40
C ILE A 357 44.07 -4.23 11.37
N VAL A 358 44.23 -2.99 11.80
CA VAL A 358 44.12 -1.80 10.95
C VAL A 358 45.43 -1.00 10.96
N PRO A 359 45.76 -0.29 9.87
CA PRO A 359 46.90 0.63 9.86
C PRO A 359 46.81 1.65 11.00
N ASP A 360 47.91 1.85 11.72
CA ASP A 360 48.09 3.03 12.56
C ASP A 360 48.45 4.20 11.63
N GLU A 361 47.42 4.95 11.25
CA GLU A 361 47.49 6.02 10.23
C GLU A 361 48.58 7.05 10.52
N ASP A 362 48.67 7.52 11.76
CA ASP A 362 49.61 8.58 12.13
C ASP A 362 51.04 8.03 12.20
N LEU A 363 51.21 6.85 12.80
CA LEU A 363 52.54 6.23 12.93
C LEU A 363 53.10 5.83 11.55
N ALA A 364 52.28 5.20 10.71
CA ALA A 364 52.66 4.80 9.36
C ALA A 364 52.98 6.01 8.46
N TYR A 365 52.14 7.05 8.52
CA TYR A 365 52.34 8.26 7.72
C TYR A 365 53.65 8.98 8.08
N ASN A 366 53.89 9.21 9.38
CA ASN A 366 55.11 9.87 9.84
C ASN A 366 56.36 9.05 9.49
N ARG A 367 56.31 7.72 9.63
CA ARG A 367 57.46 6.88 9.29
C ARG A 367 57.80 6.91 7.80
N LEU A 368 56.79 6.87 6.93
CA LEU A 368 57.03 6.94 5.49
C LEU A 368 57.65 8.28 5.07
N LEU A 369 57.28 9.37 5.73
CA LEU A 369 57.93 10.67 5.55
C LEU A 369 59.40 10.64 5.98
N GLU A 370 59.72 10.06 7.15
CA GLU A 370 61.09 9.90 7.63
C GLU A 370 61.96 9.07 6.68
N LEU A 371 61.37 8.08 6.01
CA LEU A 371 62.02 7.24 4.99
C LEU A 371 62.18 7.96 3.64
N GLY A 372 61.81 9.24 3.56
CA GLY A 372 62.00 10.10 2.38
C GLY A 372 60.91 9.97 1.32
N MET A 373 59.75 9.39 1.64
CA MET A 373 58.61 9.34 0.73
C MET A 373 57.88 10.69 0.70
N SER A 374 57.51 11.19 -0.49
CA SER A 374 56.70 12.41 -0.59
C SER A 374 55.24 12.16 -0.22
N GLU A 375 54.54 13.20 0.23
CA GLU A 375 53.13 13.10 0.63
C GLU A 375 52.23 12.55 -0.48
N GLU A 376 52.50 12.89 -1.75
CA GLU A 376 51.70 12.40 -2.88
C GLU A 376 51.85 10.90 -3.08
N LYS A 377 53.05 10.35 -2.85
CA LYS A 377 53.29 8.91 -2.93
C LYS A 377 52.64 8.18 -1.75
N ILE A 378 52.67 8.77 -0.56
CA ILE A 378 51.98 8.23 0.62
C ILE A 378 50.47 8.20 0.38
N ASP A 379 49.90 9.25 -0.21
CA ASP A 379 48.47 9.30 -0.53
C ASP A 379 48.05 8.26 -1.58
N GLN A 380 48.94 7.83 -2.48
CA GLN A 380 48.67 6.73 -3.44
C GLN A 380 48.54 5.35 -2.78
N LEU A 381 49.05 5.21 -1.55
CA LEU A 381 48.88 4.00 -0.73
C LEU A 381 47.50 3.94 -0.08
N ARG A 382 46.73 5.03 -0.09
CA ARG A 382 45.40 5.09 0.50
C ARG A 382 44.33 4.56 -0.46
N LYS A 383 43.24 4.03 0.12
CA LYS A 383 42.01 3.76 -0.64
C LYS A 383 41.40 5.08 -1.12
N PRO A 384 40.55 5.07 -2.18
CA PRO A 384 39.85 6.26 -2.59
C PRO A 384 39.07 6.87 -1.41
N GLY A 385 39.31 8.14 -1.14
CA GLY A 385 38.59 8.90 -0.13
C GLY A 385 37.08 9.00 -0.40
N ASN A 386 36.31 9.35 0.63
CA ASN A 386 34.89 9.63 0.49
C ASN A 386 34.57 11.09 0.84
N TYR A 387 33.53 11.64 0.21
CA TYR A 387 32.98 12.92 0.64
C TYR A 387 32.12 12.73 1.89
N ASP A 388 32.02 13.78 2.71
CA ASP A 388 30.99 13.86 3.74
C ASP A 388 29.63 14.05 3.05
N THR A 389 28.94 12.93 2.80
CA THR A 389 27.69 12.89 2.01
C THR A 389 26.60 13.74 2.64
N THR A 390 26.56 13.88 3.97
CA THR A 390 25.61 14.73 4.68
C THR A 390 25.87 16.21 4.37
N LYS A 391 27.13 16.66 4.47
CA LYS A 391 27.50 18.05 4.12
C LYS A 391 27.31 18.34 2.64
N VAL A 392 27.69 17.42 1.76
CA VAL A 392 27.49 17.56 0.31
C VAL A 392 26.00 17.65 -0.02
N LYS A 393 25.16 16.78 0.57
CA LYS A 393 23.72 16.82 0.37
C LYS A 393 23.13 18.14 0.85
N LYS A 394 23.58 18.67 2.00
CA LYS A 394 23.14 19.99 2.48
C LYS A 394 23.49 21.11 1.49
N LEU A 395 24.76 21.19 1.07
CA LEU A 395 25.22 22.19 0.10
C LEU A 395 24.50 22.06 -1.25
N TRP A 396 24.13 20.85 -1.66
CA TRP A 396 23.37 20.62 -2.88
C TRP A 396 21.96 21.22 -2.82
N HIS A 397 21.26 21.08 -1.69
CA HIS A 397 19.93 21.70 -1.53
C HIS A 397 20.04 23.23 -1.50
N GLU A 398 21.03 23.78 -0.79
CA GLU A 398 21.31 25.22 -0.77
C GLU A 398 21.61 25.72 -2.19
N LEU A 399 22.41 24.97 -2.96
CA LEU A 399 22.73 25.30 -4.34
C LEU A 399 21.49 25.30 -5.25
N ILE A 400 20.62 24.29 -5.16
CA ILE A 400 19.36 24.25 -5.92
C ILE A 400 18.49 25.46 -5.58
N SER A 401 18.38 25.79 -4.29
CA SER A 401 17.60 26.95 -3.83
C SER A 401 18.12 28.25 -4.45
N GLU A 402 19.43 28.49 -4.40
CA GLU A 402 20.04 29.69 -4.99
C GLU A 402 19.90 29.74 -6.53
N PHE A 403 19.92 28.59 -7.21
CA PHE A 403 19.63 28.54 -8.65
C PHE A 403 18.17 28.88 -8.98
N GLY A 404 17.22 28.46 -8.14
CA GLY A 404 15.82 28.86 -8.28
C GLY A 404 15.63 30.38 -8.14
N ILE A 405 16.28 30.97 -7.13
CA ILE A 405 16.28 32.44 -6.92
C ILE A 405 16.91 33.17 -8.11
N LEU A 406 18.01 32.63 -8.64
CA LEU A 406 18.68 33.18 -9.82
C LEU A 406 17.76 33.17 -11.04
N GLU A 407 17.08 32.06 -11.32
CA GLU A 407 16.18 31.90 -12.46
C GLU A 407 14.98 32.86 -12.37
N GLU A 408 14.35 32.96 -11.21
CA GLU A 408 13.25 33.90 -10.96
C GLU A 408 13.70 35.35 -11.12
N SER A 409 14.85 35.71 -10.55
CA SER A 409 15.40 37.07 -10.63
C SER A 409 15.75 37.46 -12.07
N VAL A 410 16.30 36.53 -12.87
CA VAL A 410 16.55 36.75 -14.29
C VAL A 410 15.25 36.97 -15.06
N THR A 411 14.24 36.14 -14.80
CA THR A 411 12.93 36.22 -15.47
C THR A 411 12.24 37.56 -15.19
N ASN A 412 12.36 38.05 -13.95
CA ASN A 412 11.75 39.30 -13.51
C ASN A 412 12.60 40.56 -13.80
N GLY A 413 13.81 40.39 -14.33
CA GLY A 413 14.74 41.50 -14.57
C GLY A 413 15.32 42.15 -13.30
N ASP A 414 15.30 41.43 -12.17
CA ASP A 414 15.81 41.89 -10.87
C ASP A 414 17.34 41.72 -10.77
N LYS A 415 18.07 42.78 -11.13
CA LYS A 415 19.54 42.78 -11.12
C LYS A 415 20.16 42.57 -9.73
N PRO A 416 19.68 43.22 -8.65
CA PRO A 416 20.11 42.89 -7.29
C PRO A 416 19.95 41.40 -6.94
N GLY A 417 18.80 40.80 -7.25
CA GLY A 417 18.54 39.37 -7.01
C GLY A 417 19.54 38.46 -7.72
N VAL A 418 19.83 38.75 -8.99
CA VAL A 418 20.85 38.03 -9.78
C VAL A 418 22.25 38.15 -9.15
N GLN A 419 22.65 39.35 -8.72
CA GLN A 419 23.97 39.55 -8.10
C GLN A 419 24.10 38.81 -6.77
N SER A 420 23.04 38.83 -5.95
CA SER A 420 23.02 38.14 -4.66
C SER A 420 23.12 36.62 -4.82
N ALA A 421 22.29 36.02 -5.68
CA ALA A 421 22.31 34.57 -5.92
C ALA A 421 23.67 34.11 -6.49
N MET A 422 24.26 34.89 -7.41
CA MET A 422 25.59 34.59 -7.95
C MET A 422 26.71 34.66 -6.91
N LEU A 423 26.63 35.58 -5.94
CA LEU A 423 27.59 35.66 -4.84
C LEU A 423 27.45 34.43 -3.92
N ASN A 424 26.22 34.07 -3.55
CA ASN A 424 25.93 32.92 -2.70
C ASN A 424 26.40 31.60 -3.34
N ILE A 425 26.15 31.41 -4.65
CA ILE A 425 26.63 30.24 -5.39
C ILE A 425 28.16 30.15 -5.34
N ARG A 426 28.87 31.28 -5.46
CA ARG A 426 30.34 31.30 -5.33
C ARG A 426 30.78 30.93 -3.92
N GLU A 427 30.12 31.44 -2.89
CA GLU A 427 30.44 31.07 -1.50
C GLU A 427 30.16 29.59 -1.21
N LEU A 428 29.08 29.03 -1.75
CA LEU A 428 28.75 27.62 -1.61
C LEU A 428 29.81 26.71 -2.27
N ARG A 429 30.36 27.15 -3.41
CA ARG A 429 31.46 26.44 -4.08
C ARG A 429 32.71 26.35 -3.19
N GLU A 430 33.05 27.42 -2.48
CA GLU A 430 34.21 27.44 -1.57
C GLU A 430 33.97 26.57 -0.31
N LYS A 431 32.70 26.34 0.05
CA LYS A 431 32.31 25.47 1.19
C LYS A 431 32.27 23.98 0.84
N VAL A 432 32.49 23.60 -0.43
CA VAL A 432 32.49 22.19 -0.85
C VAL A 432 33.52 21.42 -0.01
N PRO A 433 33.10 20.41 0.78
CA PRO A 433 34.01 19.69 1.63
C PRO A 433 35.06 19.00 0.78
N GLN A 434 36.33 19.14 1.16
CA GLN A 434 37.39 18.37 0.54
C GLN A 434 37.13 16.87 0.75
N LYS A 435 37.47 16.08 -0.26
CA LYS A 435 37.40 14.62 -0.19
C LYS A 435 38.27 14.17 0.99
N LYS A 436 37.67 13.51 1.99
CA LYS A 436 38.45 12.99 3.13
C LYS A 436 39.45 11.99 2.57
N LYS A 437 40.70 12.02 3.04
CA LYS A 437 41.69 11.00 2.68
C LYS A 437 41.14 9.63 3.08
N GLY A 438 41.25 8.64 2.20
CA GLY A 438 40.86 7.28 2.54
C GLY A 438 41.85 6.66 3.53
N ALA A 439 41.43 5.62 4.23
CA ALA A 439 42.35 4.83 5.05
C ALA A 439 43.44 4.19 4.17
N PHE A 440 44.60 3.88 4.74
CA PHE A 440 45.64 3.14 4.06
C PHE A 440 45.10 1.80 3.53
N ASP A 441 45.50 1.47 2.31
CA ASP A 441 45.34 0.12 1.80
C ASP A 441 46.38 -0.76 2.49
N GLU A 442 45.91 -1.68 3.35
CA GLU A 442 46.76 -2.52 4.17
C GLU A 442 47.85 -3.23 3.36
N LYS A 443 47.48 -3.81 2.22
CA LYS A 443 48.44 -4.56 1.39
C LYS A 443 49.51 -3.63 0.82
N LYS A 444 49.10 -2.51 0.21
CA LYS A 444 50.05 -1.53 -0.34
C LYS A 444 50.97 -0.97 0.73
N LEU A 445 50.45 -0.67 1.91
CA LEU A 445 51.22 -0.16 3.03
C LEU A 445 52.26 -1.18 3.51
N ARG A 446 51.85 -2.45 3.69
CA ARG A 446 52.75 -3.54 4.07
C ARG A 446 53.86 -3.75 3.04
N ASP A 447 53.51 -3.87 1.76
CA ASP A 447 54.46 -4.05 0.67
C ASP A 447 55.47 -2.88 0.60
N THR A 448 54.99 -1.66 0.84
CA THR A 448 55.83 -0.46 0.85
C THR A 448 56.80 -0.45 2.03
N LEU A 449 56.32 -0.66 3.26
CA LEU A 449 57.17 -0.69 4.45
C LEU A 449 58.24 -1.79 4.35
N LEU A 450 57.87 -2.99 3.88
CA LEU A 450 58.80 -4.09 3.64
C LEU A 450 59.88 -3.72 2.61
N SER A 451 59.56 -2.92 1.58
CA SER A 451 60.54 -2.46 0.60
C SER A 451 61.62 -1.53 1.17
N PHE A 452 61.35 -0.89 2.30
CA PHE A 452 62.33 -0.11 3.08
C PHE A 452 63.03 -0.93 4.17
N GLY A 453 62.70 -2.22 4.31
CA GLY A 453 63.25 -3.10 5.34
C GLY A 453 62.61 -2.94 6.72
N GLU A 454 61.47 -2.26 6.82
CA GLU A 454 60.70 -2.13 8.06
C GLU A 454 59.91 -3.40 8.37
N ASP A 455 59.71 -3.71 9.65
CA ASP A 455 58.69 -4.68 10.06
C ASP A 455 57.32 -4.02 9.98
N ALA A 456 56.56 -4.37 8.94
CA ALA A 456 55.27 -3.77 8.68
C ALA A 456 54.29 -3.91 9.86
N ASN A 457 54.38 -4.95 10.69
CA ASN A 457 53.44 -5.17 11.81
C ASN A 457 53.53 -4.09 12.91
N CYS A 458 54.65 -3.38 13.01
CA CYS A 458 54.81 -2.27 13.97
C CYS A 458 53.94 -1.05 13.62
N PHE A 459 53.34 -1.01 12.43
CA PHE A 459 52.53 0.09 11.91
C PHE A 459 51.06 -0.27 11.80
N PHE A 460 50.66 -1.37 12.43
CA PHE A 460 49.28 -1.78 12.52
C PHE A 460 48.92 -1.93 13.99
N LYS A 461 47.70 -1.51 14.33
CA LYS A 461 47.13 -1.66 15.64
C LYS A 461 45.90 -2.54 15.55
N GLU A 462 45.58 -3.16 16.67
CA GLU A 462 44.38 -3.95 16.81
C GLU A 462 43.23 -3.04 17.23
N GLU A 463 42.18 -2.97 16.41
CA GLU A 463 40.92 -2.32 16.77
C GLU A 463 39.88 -3.37 17.11
N LEU A 464 39.41 -3.33 18.36
CA LEU A 464 38.36 -4.22 18.82
C LEU A 464 36.99 -3.73 18.35
N LYS A 465 36.12 -4.67 17.97
CA LYS A 465 34.73 -4.41 17.58
C LYS A 465 33.79 -5.36 18.30
N THR A 466 32.88 -4.79 19.07
CA THR A 466 31.82 -5.54 19.75
C THR A 466 30.55 -5.54 18.92
N GLU A 467 30.10 -6.73 18.53
CA GLU A 467 28.83 -6.94 17.83
C GLU A 467 27.91 -7.88 18.61
N GLN A 468 26.61 -7.83 18.29
CA GLN A 468 25.65 -8.77 18.85
C GLN A 468 25.85 -10.17 18.20
N ALA A 469 25.87 -11.22 19.01
CA ALA A 469 26.00 -12.58 18.51
C ALA A 469 24.76 -12.96 17.65
N ARG A 470 25.00 -13.47 16.44
CA ARG A 470 23.96 -13.96 15.52
C ARG A 470 23.66 -15.43 15.80
N GLY A 471 22.48 -15.75 16.32
CA GLY A 471 22.01 -17.12 16.59
C GLY A 471 20.81 -17.16 17.56
N LYS A 472 20.13 -18.31 17.68
CA LYS A 472 19.17 -18.55 18.78
C LYS A 472 19.96 -18.75 20.06
N ASN A 473 19.81 -17.83 21.01
CA ASN A 473 20.40 -17.93 22.34
C ASN A 473 19.26 -17.76 23.35
N ALA A 474 18.99 -18.81 24.13
CA ALA A 474 17.92 -18.81 25.12
C ALA A 474 18.07 -17.66 26.15
N GLU A 475 19.30 -17.26 26.46
CA GLU A 475 19.61 -16.14 27.35
C GLU A 475 19.25 -14.79 26.72
N ARG A 476 19.42 -14.66 25.39
CA ARG A 476 19.02 -13.46 24.65
C ARG A 476 17.50 -13.34 24.56
N ASP A 477 16.81 -14.45 24.34
CA ASP A 477 15.36 -14.46 24.25
C ASP A 477 14.76 -14.13 25.64
N LEU A 478 15.33 -14.65 26.73
CA LEU A 478 14.97 -14.26 28.11
C LEU A 478 15.23 -12.77 28.40
N LEU A 479 16.38 -12.23 27.95
CA LEU A 479 16.69 -10.80 28.09
C LEU A 479 15.72 -9.93 27.27
N LYS A 480 15.28 -10.40 26.11
CA LYS A 480 14.29 -9.70 25.29
C LYS A 480 12.96 -9.61 26.04
N ASP A 481 12.51 -10.70 26.62
CA ASP A 481 11.27 -10.74 27.41
C ASP A 481 11.37 -9.79 28.62
N GLN A 482 12.49 -9.80 29.35
CA GLN A 482 12.72 -8.85 30.45
C GLN A 482 12.73 -7.37 30.00
N VAL A 483 13.27 -7.08 28.82
CA VAL A 483 13.23 -5.72 28.26
C VAL A 483 11.81 -5.33 27.88
N LEU A 484 11.04 -6.25 27.29
CA LEU A 484 9.62 -6.02 26.97
C LEU A 484 8.81 -5.76 28.24
N ASP A 485 8.97 -6.58 29.28
CA ASP A 485 8.30 -6.37 30.58
C ASP A 485 8.62 -4.98 31.16
N ARG A 486 9.89 -4.54 31.08
CA ARG A 486 10.29 -3.20 31.53
C ARG A 486 9.77 -2.09 30.63
N MET A 487 9.61 -2.33 29.33
CA MET A 487 8.98 -1.36 28.43
C MET A 487 7.51 -1.20 28.75
N GLU A 488 6.79 -2.29 29.03
CA GLU A 488 5.40 -2.27 29.50
C GLU A 488 5.26 -1.51 30.83
N GLU A 489 6.18 -1.72 31.78
CA GLU A 489 6.21 -0.94 33.03
C GLU A 489 6.43 0.57 32.79
N ILE A 490 7.31 0.93 31.85
CA ILE A 490 7.57 2.32 31.49
C ILE A 490 6.37 2.93 30.79
N GLU A 491 5.71 2.18 29.89
CA GLU A 491 4.47 2.61 29.25
C GLU A 491 3.37 2.85 30.28
N ASP A 492 3.18 1.94 31.23
CA ASP A 492 2.22 2.12 32.33
C ASP A 492 2.54 3.38 33.15
N LEU A 493 3.81 3.61 33.49
CA LEU A 493 4.23 4.82 34.21
C LEU A 493 4.00 6.11 33.41
N LEU A 494 4.26 6.10 32.10
CA LEU A 494 4.05 7.25 31.21
C LEU A 494 2.57 7.51 30.89
N SER A 495 1.72 6.49 31.08
CA SER A 495 0.27 6.57 30.84
C SER A 495 -0.50 7.06 32.07
N ARG A 496 0.13 7.07 33.26
CA ARG A 496 -0.50 7.57 34.48
C ARG A 496 -0.66 9.10 34.40
N PRO A 497 -1.86 9.64 34.66
CA PRO A 497 -2.04 11.09 34.75
C PRO A 497 -1.14 11.66 35.85
N GLU A 498 -0.48 12.79 35.57
CA GLU A 498 0.36 13.44 36.57
C GLU A 498 -0.45 13.65 37.86
N PRO A 499 0.12 13.29 39.03
CA PRO A 499 -0.58 13.47 40.29
C PRO A 499 -0.94 14.95 40.43
N ALA A 500 -2.24 15.23 40.55
CA ALA A 500 -2.74 16.59 40.74
C ALA A 500 -1.93 17.21 41.89
N MET A 501 -1.12 18.22 41.56
CA MET A 501 -0.34 18.93 42.56
C MET A 501 -1.33 19.64 43.47
N ASP A 502 -1.57 19.05 44.64
CA ASP A 502 -2.41 19.62 45.68
C ASP A 502 -1.81 21.00 46.01
N PRO A 503 -2.55 22.10 45.81
CA PRO A 503 -2.01 23.43 46.03
C PRO A 503 -1.58 23.52 47.49
N SER A 504 -0.27 23.50 47.71
CA SER A 504 0.30 23.57 49.05
C SER A 504 -0.30 24.78 49.78
N PRO A 505 -0.76 24.61 51.02
CA PRO A 505 -1.35 25.71 51.77
C PRO A 505 -0.26 26.75 51.99
N ILE A 506 -0.44 27.91 51.38
CA ILE A 506 0.40 29.08 51.58
C ILE A 506 0.23 29.48 53.05
N GLY A 507 1.24 29.16 53.86
CA GLY A 507 1.39 29.62 55.25
C GLY A 507 2.24 30.87 55.32
#